data_AF-A0A2T3NKR0-F1
#
_entry.id   AF-A0A2T3NKR0-F1
#
_cell.length_a   1.000
_cell.length_b   1.000
_cell.length_c   1.000
_cell.angle_alpha   90.00
_cell.angle_beta   90.00
_cell.angle_gamma   90.00
#
_symmetry.space_group_name_H-M   'P 1'
#
loop_
_entity.id
_entity.type
_entity.pdbx_description
1 polymer ?
#
loop_
_entity_poly.entity_id
_entity_poly.type
_entity_poly.pdbx_seq_one_letter_code
_entity_poly.pdbx_strand_id
1 'polypeptide(L)'
;MVATNEFSANLELQHIYLEAYNERYHSLRQYFEAYYCYRHNLVTRQGKPEWQQIYSFARSSIKAKACSSRKDKVRVLVLPLSVLTGKLKALVRDDELSIESIAQLLDQHLDYVILSRSEWQKITQLGYEDRMPAPFYQADKTGYQDAMSRFNLAEIQF
;
A
#
# COMPACT_ATOMS: atom_id res chain seq x y z
N MET A 1 -11.14 22.14 -1.39
CA MET A 1 -11.07 20.65 -1.45
C MET A 1 -9.64 20.16 -1.27
N VAL A 2 -8.68 20.58 -2.10
CA VAL A 2 -7.27 20.14 -1.98
C VAL A 2 -6.68 20.42 -0.58
N ALA A 3 -6.82 21.64 -0.06
CA ALA A 3 -6.31 21.99 1.29
C ALA A 3 -6.96 21.19 2.43
N THR A 4 -8.24 20.81 2.29
CA THR A 4 -8.96 20.00 3.29
C THR A 4 -8.48 18.55 3.29
N ASN A 5 -8.16 18.00 2.12
CA ASN A 5 -7.60 16.66 2.00
C ASN A 5 -6.17 16.61 2.51
N GLU A 6 -5.38 17.65 2.27
CA GLU A 6 -4.01 17.75 2.80
C GLU A 6 -4.00 17.80 4.33
N PHE A 7 -4.88 18.60 4.94
CA PHE A 7 -5.10 18.59 6.38
C PHE A 7 -5.47 17.19 6.89
N SER A 8 -6.41 16.51 6.21
CA SER A 8 -6.85 15.17 6.62
C SER A 8 -5.75 14.13 6.44
N ALA A 9 -4.95 14.20 5.37
CA ALA A 9 -3.78 13.34 5.18
C ALA A 9 -2.76 13.54 6.31
N ASN A 10 -2.52 14.80 6.72
CA ASN A 10 -1.64 15.11 7.85
C ASN A 10 -2.18 14.57 9.18
N LEU A 11 -3.50 14.53 9.38
CA LEU A 11 -4.09 13.88 10.55
C LEU A 11 -3.82 12.36 10.54
N GLU A 12 -3.93 11.70 9.38
CA GLU A 12 -3.62 10.27 9.32
C GLU A 12 -2.13 9.98 9.58
N LEU A 13 -1.21 10.86 9.15
CA LEU A 13 0.20 10.76 9.53
C LEU A 13 0.41 10.86 11.04
N GLN A 14 -0.34 11.72 11.74
CA GLN A 14 -0.29 11.82 13.19
C GLN A 14 -0.81 10.55 13.87
N HIS A 15 -1.90 9.96 13.37
CA HIS A 15 -2.37 8.66 13.87
C HIS A 15 -1.30 7.58 13.70
N ILE A 16 -0.67 7.51 12.52
CA ILE A 16 0.40 6.54 12.25
C ILE A 16 1.57 6.75 13.18
N TYR A 17 1.99 8.00 13.40
CA TYR A 17 3.07 8.33 14.33
C TYR A 17 2.78 7.82 15.74
N LEU A 18 1.59 8.14 16.28
CA LEU A 18 1.20 7.72 17.64
C LEU A 18 1.16 6.19 17.77
N GLU A 19 0.59 5.50 16.79
CA GLU A 19 0.52 4.04 16.81
C GLU A 19 1.92 3.40 16.65
N ALA A 20 2.75 3.90 15.73
CA ALA A 20 4.08 3.37 15.48
C ALA A 20 5.04 3.60 16.66
N TYR A 21 5.00 4.79 17.28
CA TYR A 21 5.81 5.15 18.44
C TYR A 21 5.47 4.28 19.67
N ASN A 22 4.20 3.88 19.81
CA ASN A 22 3.74 2.96 20.86
C ASN A 22 3.82 1.48 20.44
N GLU A 23 4.48 1.16 19.33
CA GLU A 23 4.63 -0.19 18.79
C GLU A 23 3.30 -0.93 18.49
N ARG A 24 2.22 -0.17 18.23
CA ARG A 24 0.87 -0.68 17.96
C ARG A 24 0.61 -0.76 16.45
N TYR A 25 1.09 -1.81 15.82
CA TYR A 25 1.04 -1.90 14.35
C TYR A 25 -0.26 -2.49 13.75
N HIS A 26 -1.17 -3.00 14.58
CA HIS A 26 -2.36 -3.73 14.13
C HIS A 26 -3.39 -2.85 13.40
N SER A 27 -3.44 -1.55 13.74
CA SER A 27 -4.41 -0.60 13.18
C SER A 27 -3.89 0.15 11.95
N LEU A 28 -2.62 0.00 11.57
CA LEU A 28 -1.98 0.84 10.54
C LEU A 28 -2.67 0.80 9.17
N ARG A 29 -3.28 -0.34 8.80
CA ARG A 29 -3.94 -0.50 7.50
C ARG A 29 -4.97 0.60 7.23
N GLN A 30 -5.79 0.94 8.22
CA GLN A 30 -6.88 1.90 8.01
C GLN A 30 -6.33 3.31 7.79
N TYR A 31 -5.26 3.68 8.49
CA TYR A 31 -4.62 4.98 8.36
C TYR A 31 -3.85 5.11 7.05
N PHE A 32 -3.17 4.05 6.60
CA PHE A 32 -2.54 4.03 5.27
C PHE A 32 -3.59 4.19 4.16
N GLU A 33 -4.69 3.47 4.26
CA GLU A 33 -5.76 3.54 3.26
C GLU A 33 -6.43 4.91 3.22
N ALA A 34 -6.70 5.51 4.38
CA ALA A 34 -7.22 6.86 4.49
C ALA A 34 -6.24 7.89 3.92
N TYR A 35 -4.96 7.80 4.30
CA TYR A 35 -3.89 8.66 3.78
C TYR A 35 -3.81 8.60 2.25
N TYR A 36 -3.75 7.39 1.67
CA TYR A 36 -3.75 7.20 0.22
C TYR A 36 -4.99 7.85 -0.42
N CYS A 37 -6.17 7.63 0.14
CA CYS A 37 -7.39 8.22 -0.38
C CYS A 37 -7.34 9.75 -0.38
N TYR A 38 -6.87 10.37 0.70
CA TYR A 38 -6.74 11.83 0.78
C TYR A 38 -5.71 12.38 -0.21
N ARG A 39 -4.54 11.73 -0.32
CA ARG A 39 -3.47 12.13 -1.25
C ARG A 39 -3.90 12.08 -2.71
N HIS A 40 -4.78 11.14 -3.06
CA HIS A 40 -5.28 10.95 -4.43
C HIS A 40 -6.69 11.53 -4.67
N ASN A 41 -7.23 12.32 -3.73
CA ASN A 41 -8.58 12.91 -3.81
C ASN A 41 -9.70 11.86 -4.02
N LEU A 42 -9.50 10.65 -3.48
CA LEU A 42 -10.45 9.55 -3.48
C LEU A 42 -11.39 9.66 -2.28
N VAL A 43 -12.22 10.70 -2.28
CA VAL A 43 -13.09 11.05 -1.15
C VAL A 43 -14.55 11.10 -1.58
N THR A 44 -15.43 10.81 -0.63
CA THR A 44 -16.87 11.03 -0.77
C THR A 44 -17.18 12.52 -0.93
N ARG A 45 -18.42 12.86 -1.30
CA ARG A 45 -18.91 14.25 -1.32
C ARG A 45 -18.79 14.96 0.04
N GLN A 46 -18.71 14.22 1.15
CA GLN A 46 -18.54 14.74 2.50
C GLN A 46 -17.07 14.86 2.92
N GLY A 47 -16.11 14.56 2.03
CA GLY A 47 -14.68 14.63 2.34
C GLY A 47 -14.15 13.46 3.18
N LYS A 48 -14.90 12.37 3.30
CA LYS A 48 -14.43 11.12 3.96
C LYS A 48 -13.71 10.21 2.96
N PRO A 49 -12.68 9.45 3.36
CA PRO A 49 -11.94 8.58 2.45
C PRO A 49 -12.86 7.52 1.85
N GLU A 50 -12.84 7.37 0.53
CA GLU A 50 -13.67 6.43 -0.22
C GLU A 50 -12.79 5.39 -0.91
N TRP A 51 -12.43 4.39 -0.13
CA TRP A 51 -11.51 3.34 -0.54
C TRP A 51 -11.96 2.53 -1.76
N GLN A 52 -13.27 2.51 -2.03
CA GLN A 52 -13.84 1.85 -3.21
C GLN A 52 -13.37 2.49 -4.51
N GLN A 53 -13.08 3.79 -4.51
CA GLN A 53 -12.57 4.50 -5.69
C GLN A 53 -11.17 4.03 -6.09
N ILE A 54 -10.43 3.37 -5.20
CA ILE A 54 -9.12 2.77 -5.56
C ILE A 54 -9.29 1.74 -6.68
N TYR A 55 -10.42 1.02 -6.76
CA TYR A 55 -10.68 0.07 -7.85
C TYR A 55 -10.70 0.71 -9.25
N SER A 56 -11.05 1.99 -9.34
CA SER A 56 -11.03 2.75 -10.60
C SER A 56 -9.76 3.57 -10.79
N PHE A 57 -9.08 3.95 -9.70
CA PHE A 57 -7.89 4.80 -9.73
C PHE A 57 -6.60 4.00 -9.93
N ALA A 58 -6.43 2.90 -9.20
CA ALA A 58 -5.19 2.13 -9.17
C ALA A 58 -4.95 1.38 -10.49
N ARG A 59 -3.66 1.13 -10.78
CA ARG A 59 -3.24 0.35 -11.95
C ARG A 59 -3.85 -1.05 -11.88
N SER A 60 -4.55 -1.45 -12.94
CA SER A 60 -5.21 -2.76 -13.03
C SER A 60 -4.44 -3.71 -13.92
N SER A 61 -4.36 -4.99 -13.55
CA SER A 61 -3.83 -6.04 -14.41
C SER A 61 -4.68 -6.22 -15.68
N ILE A 62 -4.12 -6.81 -16.74
CA ILE A 62 -4.85 -7.11 -17.98
C ILE A 62 -6.06 -8.01 -17.68
N LYS A 63 -5.91 -9.04 -16.83
CA LYS A 63 -7.03 -9.91 -16.44
C LYS A 63 -8.07 -9.17 -15.58
N ALA A 64 -7.64 -8.32 -14.65
CA ALA A 64 -8.56 -7.52 -13.84
C ALA A 64 -9.37 -6.54 -14.70
N LYS A 65 -8.78 -5.96 -15.74
CA LYS A 65 -9.48 -5.11 -16.72
C LYS A 65 -10.57 -5.88 -17.45
N ALA A 66 -10.32 -7.15 -17.79
CA ALA A 66 -11.30 -8.03 -18.44
C ALA A 66 -12.45 -8.49 -17.52
N CYS A 67 -12.30 -8.43 -16.20
CA CYS A 67 -13.37 -8.79 -15.27
C CYS A 67 -14.50 -7.74 -15.27
N SER A 68 -15.74 -8.20 -15.47
CA SER A 68 -16.94 -7.34 -15.49
C SER A 68 -17.43 -6.95 -14.09
N SER A 69 -17.22 -7.81 -13.09
CA SER A 69 -17.69 -7.57 -11.72
C SER A 69 -16.58 -7.15 -10.78
N ARG A 70 -16.86 -6.20 -9.87
CA ARG A 70 -15.97 -5.84 -8.76
C ARG A 70 -15.70 -7.05 -7.85
N LYS A 71 -16.66 -7.98 -7.72
CA LYS A 71 -16.50 -9.18 -6.88
C LYS A 71 -15.34 -10.06 -7.34
N ASP A 72 -15.00 -10.02 -8.63
CA ASP A 72 -13.92 -10.79 -9.23
C ASP A 72 -12.57 -10.07 -9.17
N LYS A 73 -12.54 -8.87 -8.59
CA LYS A 73 -11.35 -8.03 -8.45
C LYS A 73 -10.94 -7.91 -6.99
N VAL A 74 -9.64 -7.79 -6.76
CA VAL A 74 -9.04 -7.57 -5.45
C VAL A 74 -8.13 -6.37 -5.54
N ARG A 75 -8.27 -5.43 -4.60
CA ARG A 75 -7.31 -4.36 -4.39
C ARG A 75 -6.19 -4.88 -3.49
N VAL A 76 -4.96 -4.74 -3.94
CA VAL A 76 -3.77 -5.25 -3.27
C VAL A 76 -2.75 -4.12 -3.16
N LEU A 77 -2.09 -3.99 -2.01
CA LEU A 77 -0.95 -3.06 -1.89
C LEU A 77 0.17 -3.50 -2.85
N VAL A 78 0.97 -2.60 -3.39
CA VAL A 78 2.16 -3.00 -4.16
C VAL A 78 3.16 -3.67 -3.21
N LEU A 79 3.56 -2.96 -2.15
CA LEU A 79 4.33 -3.54 -1.05
C LEU A 79 3.42 -4.10 0.04
N PRO A 80 3.63 -5.34 0.52
CA PRO A 80 2.83 -5.90 1.59
C PRO A 80 2.82 -5.01 2.84
N LEU A 81 1.71 -5.03 3.59
CA LEU A 81 1.58 -4.24 4.82
C LEU A 81 2.71 -4.53 5.82
N SER A 82 3.08 -5.80 5.99
CA SER A 82 4.20 -6.24 6.82
C SER A 82 5.53 -5.57 6.46
N VAL A 83 5.78 -5.30 5.18
CA VAL A 83 6.99 -4.64 4.69
C VAL A 83 6.96 -3.15 4.99
N LEU A 84 5.81 -2.49 4.77
CA LEU A 84 5.62 -1.09 5.15
C LEU A 84 5.75 -0.91 6.68
N THR A 85 5.17 -1.82 7.46
CA THR A 85 5.34 -1.88 8.92
C THR A 85 6.79 -2.10 9.30
N GLY A 86 7.52 -2.98 8.60
CA GLY A 86 8.95 -3.21 8.83
C GLY A 86 9.79 -1.95 8.58
N LYS A 87 9.45 -1.16 7.56
CA LYS A 87 10.09 0.14 7.30
C LYS A 87 9.79 1.15 8.41
N LEU A 88 8.56 1.22 8.91
CA LEU A 88 8.22 2.06 10.07
C LEU A 88 8.97 1.63 11.35
N LYS A 89 9.07 0.32 11.59
CA LYS A 89 9.85 -0.22 12.72
C LYS A 89 11.32 0.17 12.65
N ALA A 90 11.90 0.22 11.45
CA ALA A 90 13.27 0.70 11.28
C ALA A 90 13.41 2.18 11.68
N LEU A 91 12.49 3.04 11.25
CA LEU A 91 12.48 4.45 11.66
C LEU A 91 12.36 4.62 13.18
N VAL A 92 11.52 3.83 13.85
CA VAL A 92 11.42 3.82 15.33
C VAL A 92 12.73 3.39 15.97
N ARG A 93 13.31 2.29 15.50
CA ARG A 93 14.57 1.73 16.03
C ARG A 93 15.73 2.72 15.88
N ASP A 94 15.77 3.44 14.77
CA ASP A 94 16.86 4.35 14.42
C ASP A 94 16.65 5.78 14.95
N ASP A 95 15.57 6.01 15.74
CA ASP A 95 15.16 7.32 16.30
C ASP A 95 14.90 8.39 15.21
N GLU A 96 14.45 7.94 14.05
CA GLU A 96 14.16 8.77 12.87
C GLU A 96 12.65 8.94 12.64
N LEU A 97 11.79 8.38 13.51
CA LEU A 97 10.35 8.48 13.35
C LEU A 97 9.88 9.94 13.57
N SER A 98 9.49 10.58 12.48
CA SER A 98 8.79 11.87 12.45
C SER A 98 7.62 11.85 11.47
N ILE A 99 6.71 12.83 11.56
CA ILE A 99 5.61 12.98 10.60
C ILE A 99 6.14 13.08 9.17
N GLU A 100 7.23 13.81 8.97
CA GLU A 100 7.88 14.00 7.68
C GLU A 100 8.47 12.69 7.14
N SER A 101 9.16 11.91 7.98
CA SER A 101 9.72 10.61 7.58
C SER A 101 8.61 9.61 7.20
N ILE A 102 7.47 9.62 7.90
CA ILE A 102 6.32 8.77 7.60
C ILE A 102 5.71 9.20 6.26
N ALA A 103 5.54 10.51 6.03
CA ALA A 103 5.04 11.04 4.77
C ALA A 103 5.93 10.61 3.60
N GLN A 104 7.25 10.78 3.71
CA GLN A 104 8.23 10.37 2.69
C GLN A 104 8.15 8.87 2.41
N LEU A 105 8.09 8.04 3.47
CA LEU A 105 7.96 6.59 3.34
C LEU A 105 6.68 6.22 2.57
N LEU A 106 5.54 6.79 2.93
CA LEU A 106 4.26 6.46 2.29
C LEU A 106 4.17 7.02 0.87
N ASP A 107 4.54 8.27 0.63
CA ASP A 107 4.56 8.86 -0.72
C ASP A 107 5.46 8.05 -1.68
N GLN A 108 6.54 7.43 -1.17
CA GLN A 108 7.44 6.59 -1.98
C GLN A 108 6.95 5.15 -2.19
N HIS A 109 6.26 4.56 -1.19
CA HIS A 109 6.07 3.11 -1.13
C HIS A 109 4.61 2.66 -1.04
N LEU A 110 3.69 3.53 -0.65
CA LEU A 110 2.28 3.20 -0.49
C LEU A 110 1.57 3.36 -1.84
N ASP A 111 1.42 2.24 -2.54
CA ASP A 111 0.62 2.19 -3.75
C ASP A 111 -0.25 0.93 -3.78
N TYR A 112 -1.25 0.94 -4.65
CA TYR A 112 -2.19 -0.15 -4.84
C TYR A 112 -2.25 -0.59 -6.29
N VAL A 113 -2.56 -1.87 -6.49
CA VAL A 113 -2.90 -2.46 -7.77
C VAL A 113 -4.20 -3.24 -7.69
N ILE A 114 -4.89 -3.35 -8.81
CA ILE A 114 -6.11 -4.16 -8.93
C ILE A 114 -5.81 -5.43 -9.71
N LEU A 115 -6.05 -6.56 -9.07
CA LEU A 115 -5.87 -7.89 -9.64
C LEU A 115 -7.22 -8.59 -9.80
N SER A 116 -7.27 -9.58 -10.68
CA SER A 116 -8.35 -10.57 -10.66
C SER A 116 -8.19 -11.51 -9.45
N ARG A 117 -9.28 -12.14 -8.99
CA ARG A 117 -9.21 -13.12 -7.90
C ARG A 117 -8.29 -14.31 -8.21
N SER A 118 -8.22 -14.75 -9.46
CA SER A 118 -7.35 -15.85 -9.87
C SER A 118 -5.87 -15.46 -9.83
N GLU A 119 -5.52 -14.22 -10.19
CA GLU A 119 -4.16 -13.70 -10.01
C GLU A 119 -3.78 -13.57 -8.53
N TRP A 120 -4.72 -13.09 -7.70
CA TRP A 120 -4.49 -13.03 -6.26
C TRP A 120 -4.26 -14.41 -5.64
N GLN A 121 -5.03 -15.42 -6.05
CA GLN A 121 -4.81 -16.81 -5.64
C GLN A 121 -3.42 -17.31 -6.02
N LYS A 122 -2.91 -16.97 -7.20
CA LYS A 122 -1.55 -17.33 -7.62
C LYS A 122 -0.49 -16.70 -6.71
N ILE A 123 -0.65 -15.43 -6.32
CA ILE A 123 0.24 -14.74 -5.37
C ILE A 123 0.25 -15.43 -4.00
N THR A 124 -0.93 -15.78 -3.48
CA THR A 124 -1.05 -16.49 -2.20
C THR A 124 -0.43 -17.89 -2.27
N GLN A 125 -0.63 -18.63 -3.37
CA GLN A 125 -0.04 -19.97 -3.56
C GLN A 125 1.49 -19.93 -3.60
N LEU A 126 2.08 -18.85 -4.14
CA LEU A 126 3.52 -18.61 -4.12
C LEU A 126 4.03 -18.12 -2.75
N GLY A 127 3.13 -17.86 -1.79
CA GLY A 127 3.48 -17.39 -0.45
C GLY A 127 3.85 -15.91 -0.36
N TYR A 128 3.48 -15.10 -1.36
CA TYR A 128 3.84 -13.67 -1.43
C TYR A 128 2.68 -12.72 -1.07
N GLU A 129 1.68 -13.19 -0.33
CA GLU A 129 0.56 -12.36 0.11
C GLU A 129 1.00 -11.25 1.08
N ASP A 130 1.87 -11.61 2.01
CA ASP A 130 2.31 -10.81 3.16
C ASP A 130 3.84 -10.65 3.20
N ARG A 131 4.56 -10.97 2.13
CA ARG A 131 6.02 -10.81 2.05
C ARG A 131 6.51 -10.59 0.63
N MET A 132 7.68 -10.00 0.51
CA MET A 132 8.37 -9.87 -0.77
C MET A 132 9.29 -11.07 -1.04
N PRO A 133 9.64 -11.35 -2.30
CA PRO A 133 10.62 -12.37 -2.65
C PRO A 133 11.99 -12.06 -2.04
N ALA A 134 12.82 -13.08 -1.78
CA ALA A 134 14.14 -12.90 -1.17
C ALA A 134 15.04 -11.86 -1.87
N PRO A 135 15.12 -11.79 -3.21
CA PRO A 135 15.91 -10.77 -3.92
C PRO A 135 15.55 -9.32 -3.55
N PHE A 136 14.31 -9.05 -3.14
CA PHE A 136 13.88 -7.72 -2.71
C PHE A 136 14.74 -7.15 -1.57
N TYR A 137 15.24 -8.03 -0.70
CA TYR A 137 16.02 -7.67 0.49
C TYR A 137 17.54 -7.71 0.28
N GLN A 138 18.01 -8.16 -0.88
CA GLN A 138 19.43 -8.46 -1.14
C GLN A 138 20.03 -7.44 -2.10
N ALA A 139 20.89 -6.54 -1.61
CA ALA A 139 21.46 -5.42 -2.38
C ALA A 139 22.28 -5.85 -3.61
N ASP A 140 22.79 -7.07 -3.61
CA ASP A 140 23.59 -7.67 -4.69
C ASP A 140 22.75 -8.36 -5.78
N LYS A 141 21.43 -8.46 -5.61
CA LYS A 141 20.55 -9.18 -6.55
C LYS A 141 19.82 -8.27 -7.50
N THR A 142 19.65 -8.78 -8.73
CA THR A 142 18.66 -8.26 -9.67
C THR A 142 17.26 -8.38 -9.04
N GLY A 143 16.65 -7.25 -8.70
CA GLY A 143 15.38 -7.19 -7.97
C GLY A 143 15.45 -6.57 -6.57
N TYR A 144 16.62 -6.08 -6.13
CA TYR A 144 16.74 -5.31 -4.89
C TYR A 144 15.77 -4.12 -4.89
N GLN A 145 14.91 -4.07 -3.85
CA GLN A 145 13.86 -3.07 -3.70
C GLN A 145 12.84 -2.96 -4.86
N ASP A 146 12.76 -3.96 -5.75
CA ASP A 146 11.74 -3.98 -6.81
C ASP A 146 10.35 -4.33 -6.22
N ALA A 147 9.52 -3.29 -6.09
CA ALA A 147 8.17 -3.39 -5.55
C ALA A 147 7.23 -4.27 -6.40
N MET A 148 7.55 -4.47 -7.69
CA MET A 148 6.76 -5.29 -8.62
C MET A 148 7.19 -6.76 -8.67
N SER A 149 8.31 -7.11 -8.03
CA SER A 149 8.93 -8.44 -8.13
C SER A 149 7.99 -9.61 -7.83
N ARG A 150 7.12 -9.51 -6.82
CA ARG A 150 6.13 -10.57 -6.53
C ARG A 150 5.10 -10.77 -7.63
N PHE A 151 4.69 -9.70 -8.30
CA PHE A 151 3.76 -9.78 -9.42
C PHE A 151 4.44 -10.32 -10.68
N ASN A 152 5.70 -9.95 -10.89
CA ASN A 152 6.54 -10.49 -11.98
C ASN A 152 6.73 -12.01 -11.83
N LEU A 153 7.01 -12.51 -10.61
CA LEU A 153 7.12 -13.94 -10.34
C LEU A 153 5.79 -14.69 -10.49
N ALA A 154 4.66 -14.01 -10.25
CA ALA A 154 3.34 -14.55 -10.54
C ALA A 154 2.93 -14.37 -12.01
N GLU A 155 3.80 -13.84 -12.87
CA GLU A 155 3.56 -13.58 -14.30
C GLU A 155 2.30 -12.70 -14.53
N ILE A 156 2.07 -11.74 -13.64
CA ILE A 156 0.94 -10.80 -13.74
C ILE A 156 1.34 -9.66 -14.65
N GLN A 157 0.49 -9.35 -15.62
CA GLN A 157 0.69 -8.27 -16.59
C GLN A 157 -0.25 -7.11 -16.29
N PHE A 158 0.25 -5.87 -16.38
CA PHE A 158 -0.49 -4.65 -16.01
C PHE A 158 -0.64 -3.64 -17.15
#